data_AF-A0A972CQF4-F1
#
_entry.id   AF-A0A972CQF4-F1
#
_cell.length_a   1.000
_cell.length_b   1.000
_cell.length_c   1.000
_cell.angle_alpha   90.00
_cell.angle_beta   90.00
_cell.angle_gamma   90.00
#
_symmetry.space_group_name_H-M   'P 1'
#
loop_
_entity.id
_entity.type
_entity.pdbx_description
1 polymer ?
#
loop_
_entity_poly.entity_id
_entity_poly.type
_entity_poly.pdbx_seq_one_letter_code
_entity_poly.pdbx_strand_id
1 'polypeptide(L)'
;DQAVVELGAEYLRITSFTYVMTAVVACYAAALRGIGEVKLPMRVNLCGIVGNTFLNYLLIFGNFGLPELGVAGAAIATLIARSIETGVLLIVSYRHQYPVAVRFSEIFAIPAALAKRFLNTTGIVMAKDLIWAFGTVLYMVIFAKMGTAVVASINILATIRQLILVLFQGIAGACLVMVGNQIGAGNENKAFLYSGRFLSITAIMGVLAGIITVSAGNLILNLYQIPAAVVEQSQGVLLVGALFMPLTVFNMVAVVGVFRGGGDIMFCLIMDLIAVYAIGLPLGILGQSVWNYSAAGVFALITLQEVFKAALCFQRFLSKRWINNLINDFTRKPLVVSD
;
A
#
# COMPACT_ATOMS: atom_id res chain seq x y z
N ASP A 1 -9.21 -30.63 0.44
CA ASP A 1 -10.55 -30.97 0.96
C ASP A 1 -11.58 -30.32 0.05
N GLN A 2 -12.50 -31.11 -0.53
CA GLN A 2 -13.40 -30.64 -1.59
C GLN A 2 -14.48 -29.70 -1.06
N ALA A 3 -14.93 -29.91 0.18
CA ALA A 3 -15.87 -29.02 0.85
C ALA A 3 -15.30 -27.60 1.05
N VAL A 4 -14.00 -27.48 1.36
CA VAL A 4 -13.31 -26.19 1.50
C VAL A 4 -13.22 -25.46 0.15
N VAL A 5 -13.01 -26.21 -0.93
CA VAL A 5 -12.96 -25.65 -2.29
C VAL A 5 -14.35 -25.13 -2.72
N GLU A 6 -15.42 -25.86 -2.41
CA GLU A 6 -16.79 -25.44 -2.73
C GLU A 6 -17.22 -24.20 -1.95
N LEU A 7 -16.97 -24.17 -0.63
CA LEU A 7 -17.21 -22.98 0.21
C LEU A 7 -16.39 -21.77 -0.27
N GLY A 8 -15.13 -21.99 -0.62
CA GLY A 8 -14.27 -20.95 -1.18
C GLY A 8 -14.79 -20.44 -2.53
N ALA A 9 -15.27 -21.33 -3.40
CA ALA A 9 -15.82 -20.96 -4.69
C ALA A 9 -17.12 -20.15 -4.56
N GLU A 10 -18.02 -20.53 -3.65
CA GLU A 10 -19.24 -19.77 -3.36
C GLU A 10 -18.91 -18.36 -2.84
N TYR A 11 -18.01 -18.27 -1.85
CA TYR A 11 -17.53 -16.99 -1.31
C TYR A 11 -16.95 -16.08 -2.41
N LEU A 12 -16.08 -16.63 -3.27
CA LEU A 12 -15.43 -15.87 -4.34
C LEU A 12 -16.43 -15.42 -5.42
N ARG A 13 -17.42 -16.24 -5.77
CA ARG A 13 -18.47 -15.88 -6.73
C ARG A 13 -19.22 -14.63 -6.26
N ILE A 14 -19.63 -14.59 -5.00
CA ILE A 14 -20.35 -13.44 -4.42
C ILE A 14 -19.41 -12.24 -4.28
N THR A 15 -18.21 -12.47 -3.75
CA THR A 15 -17.22 -11.40 -3.51
C THR A 15 -16.71 -10.76 -4.82
N SER A 16 -16.77 -11.47 -5.94
CA SER A 16 -16.33 -10.95 -7.25
C SER A 16 -16.97 -9.61 -7.63
N PHE A 17 -18.25 -9.42 -7.30
CA PHE A 17 -18.97 -8.17 -7.55
C PHE A 17 -18.44 -6.98 -6.73
N THR A 18 -17.83 -7.25 -5.57
CA THR A 18 -17.27 -6.20 -4.70
C THR A 18 -16.04 -5.54 -5.29
N TYR A 19 -15.32 -6.20 -6.21
CA TYR A 19 -14.13 -5.63 -6.83
C TYR A 19 -14.46 -4.41 -7.68
N VAL A 20 -15.56 -4.44 -8.43
CA VAL A 20 -16.02 -3.30 -9.24
C VAL A 20 -16.34 -2.11 -8.33
N MET A 21 -17.08 -2.35 -7.25
CA MET A 21 -17.41 -1.32 -6.25
C MET A 21 -16.15 -0.75 -5.59
N THR A 22 -15.22 -1.63 -5.21
CA THR A 22 -13.94 -1.23 -4.61
C THR A 22 -13.11 -0.38 -5.56
N ALA A 23 -13.10 -0.69 -6.86
CA ALA A 23 -12.43 0.12 -7.86
C ALA A 23 -13.05 1.53 -7.97
N VAL A 24 -14.38 1.63 -7.99
CA VAL A 24 -15.08 2.92 -8.00
C VAL A 24 -14.76 3.73 -6.74
N VAL A 25 -14.87 3.13 -5.55
CA VAL A 25 -14.55 3.78 -4.27
C VAL A 25 -13.10 4.23 -4.23
N ALA A 26 -12.15 3.39 -4.66
CA ALA A 26 -10.73 3.73 -4.67
C ALA A 26 -10.43 4.93 -5.59
N CYS A 27 -11.00 4.96 -6.80
CA CYS A 27 -10.85 6.05 -7.76
C CYS A 27 -11.44 7.36 -7.24
N TYR A 28 -12.70 7.35 -6.78
CA TYR A 28 -13.36 8.54 -6.25
C TYR A 28 -12.68 9.05 -4.97
N ALA A 29 -12.29 8.14 -4.07
CA ALA A 29 -11.57 8.52 -2.86
C ALA A 29 -10.21 9.14 -3.17
N ALA A 30 -9.47 8.62 -4.16
CA ALA A 30 -8.21 9.22 -4.60
C ALA A 30 -8.41 10.61 -5.21
N ALA A 31 -9.44 10.78 -6.05
CA ALA A 31 -9.76 12.07 -6.67
C ALA A 31 -10.23 13.12 -5.63
N LEU A 32 -11.09 12.73 -4.69
CA LEU A 32 -11.54 13.59 -3.58
C LEU A 32 -10.37 14.02 -2.69
N ARG A 33 -9.45 13.10 -2.36
CA ARG A 33 -8.22 13.47 -1.66
C ARG A 33 -7.39 14.48 -2.46
N GLY A 34 -7.29 14.31 -3.78
CA GLY A 34 -6.58 15.23 -4.68
C GLY A 34 -7.08 16.67 -4.58
N ILE A 35 -8.39 16.89 -4.48
CA ILE A 35 -8.97 18.24 -4.30
C ILE A 35 -8.99 18.73 -2.85
N GLY A 36 -8.40 17.98 -1.91
CA GLY A 36 -8.33 18.32 -0.48
C GLY A 36 -9.49 17.80 0.38
N GLU A 37 -10.48 17.13 -0.21
CA GLU A 37 -11.65 16.58 0.49
C GLU A 37 -11.38 15.18 1.05
N VAL A 38 -10.62 15.14 2.15
CA VAL A 38 -10.24 13.89 2.82
C VAL A 38 -11.31 13.36 3.77
N LYS A 39 -12.23 14.22 4.26
CA LYS A 39 -13.21 13.87 5.29
C LYS A 39 -14.30 12.94 4.77
N LEU A 40 -14.76 13.15 3.54
CA LEU A 40 -15.82 12.35 2.94
C LEU A 40 -15.39 10.88 2.76
N PRO A 41 -14.27 10.56 2.06
CA PRO A 41 -13.80 9.18 1.96
C PRO A 41 -13.54 8.51 3.31
N MET A 42 -13.02 9.27 4.30
CA MET A 42 -12.77 8.75 5.64
C MET A 42 -14.06 8.34 6.36
N ARG A 43 -15.08 9.21 6.34
CA ARG A 43 -16.39 8.91 6.94
C ARG A 43 -17.07 7.74 6.26
N VAL A 44 -17.03 7.67 4.93
CA VAL A 44 -17.61 6.56 4.17
C VAL A 44 -16.95 5.23 4.53
N ASN A 45 -15.62 5.17 4.53
CA ASN A 45 -14.89 3.96 4.94
C ASN A 45 -15.21 3.55 6.39
N LEU A 46 -15.32 4.51 7.31
CA LEU A 46 -15.66 4.19 8.70
C LEU A 46 -17.08 3.63 8.82
N CYS A 47 -18.06 4.24 8.16
CA CYS A 47 -19.43 3.73 8.10
C CYS A 47 -19.49 2.35 7.47
N GLY A 48 -18.70 2.11 6.43
CA GLY A 48 -18.63 0.81 5.76
C GLY A 48 -18.00 -0.28 6.62
N ILE A 49 -16.93 0.02 7.37
CA ILE A 49 -16.35 -0.92 8.36
C ILE A 49 -17.38 -1.26 9.43
N VAL A 50 -18.00 -0.26 10.06
CA VAL A 50 -19.00 -0.47 11.12
C VAL A 50 -20.21 -1.24 10.58
N GLY A 51 -20.72 -0.85 9.42
CA GLY A 51 -21.84 -1.52 8.76
C GLY A 51 -21.50 -2.96 8.37
N ASN A 52 -20.29 -3.21 7.86
CA ASN A 52 -19.83 -4.56 7.55
C ASN A 52 -19.71 -5.43 8.80
N THR A 53 -19.15 -4.92 9.89
CA THR A 53 -19.07 -5.65 11.17
C THR A 53 -20.45 -6.01 11.69
N PHE A 54 -21.40 -5.07 11.66
CA PHE A 54 -22.78 -5.31 12.07
C PHE A 54 -23.48 -6.36 11.18
N LEU A 55 -23.35 -6.24 9.86
CA LEU A 55 -23.94 -7.20 8.91
C LEU A 55 -23.32 -8.60 9.04
N ASN A 56 -22.01 -8.69 9.27
CA ASN A 56 -21.33 -9.95 9.54
C ASN A 56 -21.89 -10.60 10.80
N TYR A 57 -22.08 -9.84 11.88
CA TYR A 57 -22.65 -10.36 13.12
C TYR A 57 -24.08 -10.92 12.94
N LEU A 58 -24.86 -10.32 12.05
CA LEU A 58 -26.21 -10.78 11.74
C LEU A 58 -26.24 -12.01 10.82
N LEU A 59 -25.52 -11.95 9.69
CA LEU A 59 -25.63 -12.94 8.61
C LEU A 59 -24.75 -14.18 8.82
N ILE A 60 -23.63 -14.04 9.53
CA ILE A 60 -22.76 -15.19 9.83
C ILE A 60 -23.42 -16.06 10.91
N PHE A 61 -23.89 -15.44 12.00
CA PHE A 61 -24.39 -16.17 13.18
C PHE A 61 -25.92 -16.34 13.23
N GLY A 62 -26.66 -15.82 12.24
CA GLY A 62 -28.13 -15.94 12.21
C GLY A 62 -28.85 -15.20 13.35
N ASN A 63 -28.22 -14.17 13.92
CA ASN A 63 -28.79 -13.40 15.02
C ASN A 63 -30.00 -12.58 14.54
N PHE A 64 -30.94 -12.25 15.46
CA PHE A 64 -32.20 -11.54 15.16
C PHE A 64 -33.21 -12.30 14.26
N GLY A 65 -33.15 -13.63 14.22
CA GLY A 65 -34.11 -14.46 13.47
C GLY A 65 -33.80 -14.57 11.97
N LEU A 66 -32.59 -14.19 11.57
CA LEU A 66 -32.06 -14.40 10.23
C LEU A 66 -31.47 -15.82 10.10
N PRO A 67 -31.45 -16.41 8.89
CA PRO A 67 -30.80 -17.69 8.67
C PRO A 67 -29.28 -17.58 8.90
N GLU A 68 -28.69 -18.61 9.52
CA GLU A 68 -27.24 -18.74 9.67
C GLU A 68 -26.62 -19.11 8.31
N LEU A 69 -26.07 -18.11 7.61
CA LEU A 69 -25.50 -18.28 6.26
C LEU A 69 -24.00 -18.54 6.28
N GLY A 70 -23.35 -18.51 7.45
CA GLY A 70 -21.93 -18.79 7.63
C GLY A 70 -21.04 -18.03 6.64
N VAL A 71 -20.29 -18.76 5.82
CA VAL A 71 -19.34 -18.22 4.84
C VAL A 71 -20.04 -17.37 3.76
N ALA A 72 -21.20 -17.82 3.26
CA ALA A 72 -21.98 -17.05 2.29
C ALA A 72 -22.51 -15.74 2.91
N GLY A 73 -22.89 -15.78 4.19
CA GLY A 73 -23.29 -14.61 4.96
C GLY A 73 -22.19 -13.53 5.03
N ALA A 74 -20.94 -13.94 5.22
CA ALA A 74 -19.79 -13.04 5.22
C ALA A 74 -19.56 -12.35 3.86
N ALA A 75 -19.72 -13.10 2.76
CA ALA A 75 -19.59 -12.55 1.41
C ALA A 75 -20.71 -11.53 1.10
N ILE A 76 -21.95 -11.85 1.47
CA ILE A 76 -23.11 -10.98 1.27
C ILE A 76 -22.99 -9.71 2.12
N ALA A 77 -22.60 -9.84 3.40
CA ALA A 77 -22.33 -8.69 4.28
C ALA A 77 -21.30 -7.74 3.67
N THR A 78 -20.24 -8.29 3.07
CA THR A 78 -19.19 -7.52 2.39
C THR A 78 -19.72 -6.83 1.14
N LEU A 79 -20.53 -7.51 0.34
CA LEU A 79 -21.15 -6.93 -0.85
C LEU A 79 -22.11 -5.79 -0.51
N ILE A 80 -22.97 -5.96 0.50
CA ILE A 80 -23.90 -4.92 0.94
C ILE A 80 -23.12 -3.71 1.48
N ALA A 81 -22.12 -3.93 2.34
CA ALA A 81 -21.31 -2.84 2.88
C ALA A 81 -20.61 -2.05 1.76
N ARG A 82 -20.01 -2.72 0.78
CA ARG A 82 -19.38 -2.07 -0.38
C ARG A 82 -20.37 -1.35 -1.28
N SER A 83 -21.59 -1.88 -1.42
CA SER A 83 -22.68 -1.22 -2.15
C SER A 83 -23.08 0.07 -1.47
N ILE A 84 -23.23 0.05 -0.14
CA ILE A 84 -23.56 1.23 0.68
C ILE A 84 -22.44 2.27 0.59
N GLU A 85 -21.17 1.86 0.78
CA GLU A 85 -20.03 2.76 0.66
C GLU A 85 -20.00 3.45 -0.72
N THR A 86 -20.14 2.67 -1.79
CA THR A 86 -20.14 3.17 -3.17
C THR A 86 -21.29 4.14 -3.39
N GLY A 87 -22.51 3.76 -2.98
CA GLY A 87 -23.70 4.59 -3.12
C GLY A 87 -23.57 5.91 -2.36
N VAL A 88 -23.18 5.88 -1.08
CA VAL A 88 -23.00 7.09 -0.27
C VAL A 88 -21.91 7.99 -0.86
N LEU A 89 -20.76 7.43 -1.25
CA LEU A 89 -19.67 8.21 -1.83
C LEU A 89 -20.11 8.92 -3.10
N LEU A 90 -20.80 8.23 -4.01
CA LEU A 90 -21.29 8.81 -5.26
C LEU A 90 -22.39 9.85 -5.00
N ILE A 91 -23.43 9.52 -4.24
CA ILE A 91 -24.55 10.43 -3.97
C ILE A 91 -24.04 11.74 -3.36
N VAL A 92 -23.18 11.66 -2.34
CA VAL A 92 -22.63 12.84 -1.68
C VAL A 92 -21.70 13.61 -2.61
N SER A 93 -20.91 12.91 -3.43
CA SER A 93 -20.02 13.56 -4.41
C SER A 93 -20.78 14.39 -5.45
N TYR A 94 -21.86 13.83 -6.00
CA TYR A 94 -22.69 14.51 -7.00
C TYR A 94 -23.58 15.59 -6.37
N ARG A 95 -24.08 15.38 -5.14
CA ARG A 95 -24.90 16.37 -4.44
C ARG A 95 -24.13 17.63 -4.06
N HIS A 96 -22.87 17.49 -3.63
CA HIS A 96 -22.01 18.64 -3.35
C HIS A 96 -21.34 19.22 -4.60
N GLN A 97 -21.60 18.64 -5.78
CA GLN A 97 -21.01 19.06 -7.06
C GLN A 97 -19.49 19.22 -6.99
N TYR A 98 -18.81 18.29 -6.31
CA TYR A 98 -17.35 18.30 -6.32
C TYR A 98 -16.84 18.17 -7.77
N PRO A 99 -15.63 18.67 -8.09
CA PRO A 99 -15.03 18.51 -9.42
C PRO A 99 -14.96 17.06 -9.95
N VAL A 100 -15.10 16.07 -9.07
CA VAL A 100 -15.14 14.63 -9.39
C VAL A 100 -16.51 14.16 -9.89
N ALA A 101 -17.57 14.97 -9.74
CA ALA A 101 -18.93 14.69 -10.20
C ALA A 101 -19.08 14.96 -11.71
N VAL A 102 -18.39 14.14 -12.49
CA VAL A 102 -18.33 14.22 -13.96
C VAL A 102 -19.64 13.72 -14.57
N ARG A 103 -20.12 14.35 -15.66
CA ARG A 103 -21.34 13.87 -16.34
C ARG A 103 -21.06 12.53 -17.02
N PHE A 104 -22.08 11.67 -17.13
CA PHE A 104 -21.90 10.35 -17.76
C PHE A 104 -21.32 10.42 -19.19
N SER A 105 -21.67 11.47 -19.95
CA SER A 105 -21.12 11.73 -21.29
C SER A 105 -19.63 12.08 -21.29
N GLU A 106 -19.14 12.71 -20.22
CA GLU A 106 -17.75 13.15 -20.09
C GLU A 106 -16.82 12.00 -19.64
N ILE A 107 -17.36 10.95 -19.02
CA ILE A 107 -16.60 9.75 -18.64
C ILE A 107 -15.98 9.06 -19.87
N PHE A 108 -16.71 9.04 -20.99
CA PHE A 108 -16.26 8.41 -22.24
C PHE A 108 -15.55 9.38 -23.20
N ALA A 109 -15.61 10.68 -22.95
CA ALA A 109 -15.02 11.71 -23.79
C ALA A 109 -13.58 12.07 -23.37
N ILE A 110 -12.74 11.07 -23.12
CA ILE A 110 -11.36 11.29 -22.67
C ILE A 110 -10.47 11.63 -23.88
N PRO A 111 -9.77 12.78 -23.89
CA PRO A 111 -8.84 13.11 -24.96
C PRO A 111 -7.73 12.06 -25.09
N ALA A 112 -7.44 11.60 -26.31
CA ALA A 112 -6.43 10.57 -26.56
C ALA A 112 -5.04 10.94 -26.02
N ALA A 113 -4.69 12.24 -26.03
CA ALA A 113 -3.45 12.74 -25.43
C ALA A 113 -3.39 12.53 -23.91
N LEU A 114 -4.51 12.78 -23.21
CA LEU A 114 -4.62 12.56 -21.77
C LEU A 114 -4.57 11.06 -21.45
N ALA A 115 -5.30 10.24 -22.21
CA ALA A 115 -5.30 8.79 -22.05
C ALA A 115 -3.89 8.19 -22.24
N LYS A 116 -3.17 8.58 -23.31
CA LYS A 116 -1.80 8.13 -23.56
C LYS A 116 -0.85 8.52 -22.42
N ARG A 117 -0.95 9.75 -21.92
CA ARG A 117 -0.12 10.22 -20.80
C ARG A 117 -0.41 9.45 -19.53
N PHE A 118 -1.70 9.27 -19.20
CA PHE A 118 -2.15 8.48 -18.06
C PHE A 118 -1.64 7.04 -18.13
N LEU A 119 -1.77 6.39 -19.29
CA LEU A 119 -1.29 5.02 -19.50
C LEU A 119 0.23 4.91 -19.39
N ASN A 120 0.99 5.88 -19.89
CA ASN A 120 2.45 5.88 -19.76
C ASN A 120 2.89 6.03 -18.29
N THR A 121 2.36 7.04 -17.59
CA THR A 121 2.71 7.29 -16.18
C THR A 121 2.28 6.12 -15.29
N THR A 122 1.01 5.70 -15.41
CA THR A 122 0.47 4.60 -14.60
C THR A 122 1.09 3.27 -14.97
N GLY A 123 1.39 3.03 -16.26
CA GLY A 123 2.07 1.84 -16.73
C GLY A 123 3.46 1.67 -16.10
N ILE A 124 4.22 2.75 -15.94
CA ILE A 124 5.51 2.71 -15.23
C ILE A 124 5.31 2.39 -13.75
N VAL A 125 4.32 3.00 -13.08
CA VAL A 125 4.00 2.68 -11.67
C VAL A 125 3.61 1.22 -11.51
N MET A 126 2.75 0.70 -12.39
CA MET A 126 2.33 -0.70 -12.39
C MET A 126 3.51 -1.64 -12.65
N ALA A 127 4.34 -1.35 -13.65
CA ALA A 127 5.54 -2.12 -13.92
C ALA A 127 6.46 -2.16 -12.70
N LYS A 128 6.66 -1.02 -12.02
CA LYS A 128 7.43 -0.95 -10.78
C LYS A 128 6.86 -1.81 -9.67
N ASP A 129 5.56 -1.67 -9.38
CA ASP A 129 4.91 -2.40 -8.30
C ASP A 129 4.86 -3.92 -8.60
N LEU A 130 4.71 -4.31 -9.88
CA LEU A 130 4.82 -5.71 -10.32
C LEU A 130 6.23 -6.27 -10.15
N ILE A 131 7.26 -5.55 -10.60
CA ILE A 131 8.67 -5.95 -10.45
C ILE A 131 9.02 -6.15 -8.97
N TRP A 132 8.59 -5.22 -8.11
CA TRP A 132 8.76 -5.37 -6.67
C TRP A 132 8.01 -6.60 -6.11
N ALA A 133 6.77 -6.83 -6.53
CA ALA A 133 5.99 -7.98 -6.10
C ALA A 133 6.65 -9.32 -6.50
N PHE A 134 7.14 -9.42 -7.75
CA PHE A 134 7.90 -10.59 -8.21
C PHE A 134 9.17 -10.82 -7.38
N GLY A 135 9.92 -9.77 -7.06
CA GLY A 135 11.08 -9.88 -6.18
C GLY A 135 10.72 -10.42 -4.78
N THR A 136 9.58 -10.00 -4.24
CA THR A 136 9.09 -10.47 -2.94
C THR A 136 8.75 -11.97 -2.97
N VAL A 137 8.19 -12.46 -4.09
CA VAL A 137 7.96 -13.89 -4.32
C VAL A 137 9.29 -14.66 -4.36
N LEU A 138 10.31 -14.13 -5.04
CA LEU A 138 11.63 -14.77 -5.08
C LEU A 138 12.28 -14.84 -3.69
N TYR A 139 12.13 -13.83 -2.84
CA TYR A 139 12.57 -13.90 -1.44
C TYR A 139 11.87 -15.01 -0.67
N MET A 140 10.55 -15.19 -0.88
CA MET A 140 9.81 -16.29 -0.27
C MET A 140 10.32 -17.66 -0.75
N VAL A 141 10.72 -17.80 -2.01
CA VAL A 141 11.35 -19.04 -2.52
C VAL A 141 12.67 -19.33 -1.79
N ILE A 142 13.49 -18.30 -1.51
CA ILE A 142 14.73 -18.47 -0.73
C ILE A 142 14.41 -18.98 0.67
N PHE A 143 13.46 -18.35 1.37
CA PHE A 143 13.04 -18.80 2.71
C PHE A 143 12.40 -20.19 2.69
N ALA A 144 11.65 -20.54 1.64
CA ALA A 144 11.06 -21.87 1.48
C ALA A 144 12.11 -22.97 1.39
N LYS A 145 13.25 -22.71 0.74
CA LYS A 145 14.38 -23.65 0.69
C LYS A 145 15.05 -23.86 2.05
N MET A 146 14.90 -22.93 2.99
CA MET A 146 15.46 -23.03 4.34
C MET A 146 14.58 -23.86 5.30
N GLY A 147 13.37 -24.22 4.88
CA GLY A 147 12.45 -25.06 5.65
C GLY A 147 11.13 -24.38 6.01
N THR A 148 10.14 -25.20 6.34
CA THR A 148 8.77 -24.76 6.61
C THR A 148 8.65 -23.89 7.86
N ALA A 149 9.46 -24.14 8.89
CA ALA A 149 9.54 -23.32 10.11
C ALA A 149 9.98 -21.87 9.82
N VAL A 150 10.90 -21.69 8.87
CA VAL A 150 11.38 -20.35 8.46
C VAL A 150 10.27 -19.60 7.76
N VAL A 151 9.57 -20.25 6.82
CA VAL A 151 8.44 -19.64 6.11
C VAL A 151 7.32 -19.24 7.06
N ALA A 152 7.00 -20.07 8.05
CA ALA A 152 6.02 -19.75 9.08
C ALA A 152 6.44 -18.48 9.83
N SER A 153 7.70 -18.40 10.27
CA SER A 153 8.27 -17.24 10.96
C SER A 153 8.17 -15.95 10.13
N ILE A 154 8.51 -16.03 8.84
CA ILE A 154 8.45 -14.89 7.92
C ILE A 154 7.00 -14.43 7.69
N ASN A 155 6.03 -15.33 7.61
CA ASN A 155 4.61 -14.98 7.45
C ASN A 155 4.03 -14.29 8.70
N ILE A 156 4.42 -14.76 9.89
CA ILE A 156 4.04 -14.11 11.15
C ILE A 156 4.61 -12.69 11.19
N LEU A 157 5.90 -12.54 10.87
CA LEU A 157 6.51 -11.22 10.79
C LEU A 157 5.84 -10.33 9.73
N ALA A 158 5.51 -10.88 8.57
CA ALA A 158 4.80 -10.14 7.52
C ALA A 158 3.47 -9.59 8.02
N THR A 159 2.74 -10.38 8.82
CA THR A 159 1.47 -9.96 9.44
C THR A 159 1.69 -8.83 10.44
N ILE A 160 2.64 -8.98 11.37
CA ILE A 160 2.98 -7.94 12.36
C ILE A 160 3.40 -6.65 11.66
N ARG A 161 4.28 -6.77 10.66
CA ARG A 161 4.78 -5.63 9.88
C ARG A 161 3.64 -4.95 9.14
N GLN A 162 2.70 -5.69 8.57
CA GLN A 162 1.57 -5.11 7.84
C GLN A 162 0.69 -4.23 8.74
N LEU A 163 0.44 -4.64 10.00
CA LEU A 163 -0.31 -3.83 10.96
C LEU A 163 0.34 -2.47 11.21
N ILE A 164 1.66 -2.44 11.30
CA ILE A 164 2.43 -1.21 11.51
C ILE A 164 2.49 -0.39 10.23
N LEU A 165 2.81 -1.02 9.10
CA LEU A 165 3.01 -0.32 7.83
C LEU A 165 1.75 0.38 7.35
N VAL A 166 0.53 -0.12 7.62
CA VAL A 166 -0.75 0.53 7.27
C VAL A 166 -0.79 2.00 7.70
N LEU A 167 -0.29 2.32 8.90
CA LEU A 167 -0.22 3.70 9.40
C LEU A 167 0.70 4.57 8.52
N PHE A 168 1.87 4.05 8.17
CA PHE A 168 2.83 4.72 7.30
C PHE A 168 2.35 4.83 5.85
N GLN A 169 1.53 3.91 5.36
CA GLN A 169 0.91 4.06 4.04
C GLN A 169 -0.05 5.24 4.02
N GLY A 170 -0.79 5.47 5.11
CA GLY A 170 -1.63 6.66 5.27
C GLY A 170 -0.82 7.96 5.22
N ILE A 171 0.32 8.00 5.92
CA ILE A 171 1.24 9.14 5.91
C ILE A 171 1.85 9.36 4.51
N ALA A 172 2.28 8.29 3.85
CA ALA A 172 2.79 8.35 2.48
C ALA A 172 1.73 8.88 1.50
N GLY A 173 0.48 8.42 1.63
CA GLY A 173 -0.64 8.91 0.82
C GLY A 173 -0.98 10.38 1.07
N ALA A 174 -0.91 10.84 2.31
CA ALA A 174 -1.07 12.27 2.63
C ALA A 174 0.06 13.12 2.05
N CYS A 175 1.30 12.64 2.16
CA CYS A 175 2.47 13.27 1.55
C CYS A 175 2.32 13.37 0.02
N LEU A 176 1.92 12.27 -0.64
CA LEU A 176 1.68 12.22 -2.08
C LEU A 176 0.75 13.34 -2.56
N VAL A 177 -0.40 13.49 -1.88
CA VAL A 177 -1.40 14.50 -2.23
C VAL A 177 -0.90 15.92 -1.95
N MET A 178 -0.33 16.16 -0.76
CA MET A 178 0.13 17.51 -0.37
C MET A 178 1.29 17.99 -1.25
N VAL A 179 2.26 17.12 -1.52
CA VAL A 179 3.43 17.44 -2.36
C VAL A 179 3.00 17.62 -3.81
N GLY A 180 2.19 16.69 -4.34
CA GLY A 180 1.66 16.79 -5.71
C GLY A 180 0.87 18.08 -5.95
N ASN A 181 0.03 18.49 -4.99
CA ASN A 181 -0.73 19.73 -5.08
C ASN A 181 0.16 20.98 -5.05
N GLN A 182 1.20 21.02 -4.20
CA GLN A 182 2.13 22.15 -4.17
C GLN A 182 2.96 22.26 -5.45
N ILE A 183 3.41 21.13 -6.01
CA ILE A 183 4.15 21.11 -7.28
C ILE A 183 3.24 21.56 -8.43
N GLY A 184 2.00 21.06 -8.48
CA GLY A 184 1.01 21.48 -9.47
C GLY A 184 0.67 22.96 -9.39
N ALA A 185 0.67 23.54 -8.18
CA ALA A 185 0.48 24.97 -7.95
C ALA A 185 1.74 25.83 -8.24
N GLY A 186 2.84 25.23 -8.71
CA GLY A 186 4.11 25.93 -8.96
C GLY A 186 4.90 26.29 -7.69
N ASN A 187 4.48 25.85 -6.52
CA ASN A 187 5.09 26.15 -5.23
C ASN A 187 6.16 25.12 -4.83
N GLU A 188 7.22 24.97 -5.65
CA GLU A 188 8.26 23.96 -5.47
C GLU A 188 8.97 24.05 -4.10
N ASN A 189 9.18 25.26 -3.58
CA ASN A 189 9.78 25.48 -2.26
C ASN A 189 8.92 24.90 -1.13
N LYS A 190 7.58 25.05 -1.20
CA LYS A 190 6.66 24.47 -0.23
C LYS A 190 6.60 22.96 -0.37
N ALA A 191 6.63 22.45 -1.60
CA ALA A 191 6.69 21.02 -1.86
C ALA A 191 7.94 20.39 -1.22
N PHE A 192 9.12 21.01 -1.40
CA PHE A 192 10.36 20.55 -0.77
C PHE A 192 10.29 20.57 0.76
N LEU A 193 9.76 21.66 1.34
CA LEU A 193 9.58 21.79 2.79
C LEU A 193 8.64 20.71 3.36
N TYR A 194 7.49 20.48 2.71
CA TYR A 194 6.53 19.46 3.13
C TYR A 194 7.12 18.07 3.04
N SER A 195 7.76 17.73 1.91
CA SER A 195 8.47 16.45 1.76
C SER A 195 9.51 16.23 2.85
N GLY A 196 10.34 17.24 3.14
CA GLY A 196 11.33 17.16 4.22
C GLY A 196 10.69 16.89 5.59
N ARG A 197 9.61 17.60 5.93
CA ARG A 197 8.87 17.37 7.18
C ARG A 197 8.28 15.96 7.27
N PHE A 198 7.66 15.48 6.20
CA PHE A 198 7.13 14.11 6.16
C PHE A 198 8.23 13.06 6.35
N LEU A 199 9.38 13.23 5.70
CA LEU A 199 10.52 12.32 5.84
C LEU A 199 11.09 12.35 7.26
N SER A 200 11.28 13.53 7.86
CA SER A 200 11.79 13.65 9.23
C SER A 200 10.84 13.07 10.28
N ILE A 201 9.54 13.37 10.18
CA ILE A 201 8.53 12.85 11.10
C ILE A 201 8.44 11.32 10.97
N THR A 202 8.48 10.81 9.75
CA THR A 202 8.43 9.37 9.49
C THR A 202 9.65 8.64 10.01
N ALA A 203 10.86 9.22 9.88
CA ALA A 203 12.07 8.63 10.44
C ALA A 203 11.97 8.47 11.97
N ILE A 204 11.47 9.51 12.68
CA ILE A 204 11.27 9.47 14.13
C ILE A 204 10.20 8.42 14.50
N MET A 205 9.05 8.44 13.83
CA MET A 205 7.99 7.46 14.08
C MET A 205 8.42 6.03 13.72
N GLY A 206 9.34 5.87 12.76
CA GLY A 206 9.90 4.59 12.39
C GLY A 206 10.72 3.94 13.51
N VAL A 207 11.46 4.74 14.28
CA VAL A 207 12.16 4.27 15.48
C VAL A 207 11.16 3.80 16.53
N LEU A 208 10.11 4.59 16.78
CA LEU A 208 9.03 4.20 17.69
C LEU A 208 8.34 2.91 17.23
N ALA A 209 8.07 2.78 15.94
CA ALA A 209 7.49 1.57 15.35
C ALA A 209 8.40 0.35 15.53
N GLY A 210 9.72 0.51 15.40
CA GLY A 210 10.68 -0.55 15.71
C GLY A 210 10.62 -0.98 17.18
N ILE A 211 10.60 -0.02 18.11
CA ILE A 211 10.47 -0.30 19.56
C ILE A 211 9.15 -1.02 19.87
N ILE A 212 8.04 -0.56 19.28
CA ILE A 212 6.73 -1.21 19.41
C ILE A 212 6.78 -2.64 18.86
N THR A 213 7.46 -2.85 17.73
CA THR A 213 7.60 -4.19 17.13
C THR A 213 8.32 -5.14 18.07
N VAL A 214 9.43 -4.73 18.68
CA VAL A 214 10.19 -5.58 19.62
C VAL A 214 9.39 -5.85 20.89
N SER A 215 8.79 -4.81 21.48
CA SER A 215 8.03 -4.94 22.74
C SER A 215 6.75 -5.76 22.59
N ALA A 216 5.99 -5.54 21.51
CA ALA A 216 4.79 -6.31 21.20
C ALA A 216 5.09 -7.67 20.55
N GLY A 217 6.28 -7.86 20.00
CA GLY A 217 6.66 -9.05 19.24
C GLY A 217 6.48 -10.34 20.02
N ASN A 218 6.98 -10.39 21.25
CA ASN A 218 6.83 -11.57 22.11
C ASN A 218 5.36 -11.85 22.47
N LEU A 219 4.56 -10.80 22.69
CA LEU A 219 3.13 -10.95 22.98
C LEU A 219 2.41 -11.53 21.76
N ILE A 220 2.68 -11.02 20.57
CA ILE A 220 2.07 -11.51 19.33
C ILE A 220 2.51 -12.95 19.06
N LEU A 221 3.80 -13.28 19.21
CA LEU A 221 4.30 -14.64 19.01
C LEU A 221 3.64 -15.65 19.95
N ASN A 222 3.39 -15.27 21.20
CA ASN A 222 2.69 -16.13 22.16
C ASN A 222 1.22 -16.39 21.78
N LEU A 223 0.56 -15.45 21.09
CA LEU A 223 -0.82 -15.63 20.63
C LEU A 223 -0.95 -16.68 19.51
N TYR A 224 0.11 -16.90 18.73
CA TYR A 224 0.07 -17.85 17.61
C TYR A 224 0.22 -19.33 18.03
N GLN A 225 0.45 -19.64 19.32
CA GLN A 225 0.56 -21.02 19.85
C GLN A 225 1.41 -21.97 18.98
N ILE A 226 2.62 -21.54 18.62
CA ILE A 226 3.49 -22.22 17.64
C ILE A 226 4.56 -23.05 18.36
N PRO A 227 5.11 -24.11 17.75
CA PRO A 227 6.24 -24.84 18.33
C PRO A 227 7.43 -23.94 18.67
N ALA A 228 8.12 -24.26 19.78
CA ALA A 228 9.23 -23.45 20.32
C ALA A 228 10.34 -23.14 19.30
N ALA A 229 10.64 -24.07 18.38
CA ALA A 229 11.61 -23.87 17.31
C ALA A 229 11.24 -22.73 16.34
N VAL A 230 9.95 -22.50 16.11
CA VAL A 230 9.45 -21.39 15.26
C VAL A 230 9.51 -20.07 16.02
N VAL A 231 9.29 -20.10 17.34
CA VAL A 231 9.35 -18.90 18.19
C VAL A 231 10.76 -18.32 18.20
N GLU A 232 11.79 -19.16 18.41
CA GLU A 232 13.18 -18.71 18.43
C GLU A 232 13.59 -18.09 17.07
N GLN A 233 13.24 -18.75 15.97
CA GLN A 233 13.51 -18.22 14.62
C GLN A 233 12.76 -16.91 14.38
N SER A 234 11.49 -16.83 14.80
CA SER A 234 10.67 -15.63 14.64
C SER A 234 11.21 -14.45 15.43
N GLN A 235 11.73 -14.65 16.63
CA GLN A 235 12.33 -13.58 17.44
C GLN A 235 13.54 -12.97 16.74
N GLY A 236 14.44 -13.80 16.18
CA GLY A 236 15.61 -13.31 15.45
C GLY A 236 15.24 -12.48 14.22
N VAL A 237 14.31 -12.97 13.40
CA VAL A 237 13.84 -12.24 12.20
C VAL A 237 13.08 -10.97 12.59
N LEU A 238 12.28 -11.02 13.66
CA LEU A 238 11.54 -9.87 14.17
C LEU A 238 12.46 -8.76 14.67
N LEU A 239 13.53 -9.10 15.39
CA LEU A 239 14.52 -8.14 15.86
C LEU A 239 15.18 -7.42 14.68
N VAL A 240 15.57 -8.17 13.65
CA VAL A 240 16.12 -7.60 12.41
C VAL A 240 15.07 -6.70 11.74
N GLY A 241 13.83 -7.16 11.58
CA GLY A 241 12.76 -6.36 11.01
C GLY A 241 12.50 -5.05 11.76
N ALA A 242 12.57 -5.09 13.10
CA ALA A 242 12.43 -3.91 13.94
C ALA A 242 13.60 -2.94 13.80
N LEU A 243 14.83 -3.46 13.72
CA LEU A 243 16.04 -2.66 13.53
C LEU A 243 16.00 -1.87 12.21
N PHE A 244 15.52 -2.51 11.14
CA PHE A 244 15.41 -1.88 9.81
C PHE A 244 14.08 -1.12 9.59
N MET A 245 13.13 -1.20 10.52
CA MET A 245 11.83 -0.53 10.42
C MET A 245 11.95 0.98 10.11
N PRO A 246 12.84 1.77 10.74
CA PRO A 246 12.97 3.20 10.43
C PRO A 246 13.33 3.46 8.96
N LEU A 247 14.20 2.62 8.39
CA LEU A 247 14.62 2.71 7.00
C LEU A 247 13.49 2.31 6.06
N THR A 248 12.79 1.22 6.36
CA THR A 248 11.65 0.76 5.55
C THR A 248 10.55 1.81 5.47
N VAL A 249 10.18 2.45 6.59
CA VAL A 249 9.13 3.48 6.58
C VAL A 249 9.59 4.77 5.92
N PHE A 250 10.86 5.14 6.10
CA PHE A 250 11.47 6.27 5.40
C PHE A 250 11.43 6.06 3.88
N ASN A 251 11.89 4.90 3.40
CA ASN A 251 11.86 4.53 1.99
C ASN A 251 10.44 4.52 1.44
N MET A 252 9.48 4.01 2.21
CA MET A 252 8.08 4.01 1.83
C MET A 252 7.55 5.42 1.58
N VAL A 253 7.75 6.36 2.51
CA VAL A 253 7.27 7.74 2.36
C VAL A 253 8.06 8.49 1.28
N ALA A 254 9.36 8.25 1.14
CA ALA A 254 10.17 8.84 0.07
C ALA A 254 9.68 8.40 -1.32
N VAL A 255 9.49 7.10 -1.53
CA VAL A 255 9.08 6.55 -2.84
C VAL A 255 7.63 6.88 -3.13
N VAL A 256 6.71 6.49 -2.23
CA VAL A 256 5.27 6.58 -2.50
C VAL A 256 4.73 7.98 -2.28
N GLY A 257 5.23 8.71 -1.28
CA GLY A 257 4.82 10.08 -1.00
C GLY A 257 5.55 11.09 -1.88
N VAL A 258 6.86 11.19 -1.70
CA VAL A 258 7.65 12.29 -2.26
C VAL A 258 7.88 12.13 -3.77
N PHE A 259 8.46 11.01 -4.21
CA PHE A 259 8.88 10.85 -5.61
C PHE A 259 7.73 10.57 -6.57
N ARG A 260 6.75 9.73 -6.17
CA ARG A 260 5.51 9.59 -6.95
C ARG A 260 4.75 10.92 -7.03
N GLY A 261 4.70 11.69 -5.94
CA GLY A 261 4.07 13.02 -5.91
C GLY A 261 4.80 14.08 -6.74
N GLY A 262 6.13 13.98 -6.83
CA GLY A 262 6.96 14.82 -7.70
C GLY A 262 7.06 14.34 -9.15
N GLY A 263 6.46 13.21 -9.51
CA GLY A 263 6.50 12.68 -10.88
C GLY A 263 7.82 11.99 -11.26
N ASP A 264 8.70 11.67 -10.32
CA ASP A 264 9.99 11.00 -10.55
C ASP A 264 9.88 9.46 -10.41
N ILE A 265 8.94 8.89 -11.18
CA ILE A 265 8.55 7.48 -11.07
C ILE A 265 9.62 6.56 -11.70
N MET A 266 10.29 7.02 -12.77
CA MET A 266 11.36 6.25 -13.41
C MET A 266 12.56 6.03 -12.48
N PHE A 267 12.91 7.03 -11.67
CA PHE A 267 13.91 6.85 -10.62
C PHE A 267 13.50 5.76 -9.63
N CYS A 268 12.23 5.77 -9.19
CA CYS A 268 11.70 4.75 -8.28
C CYS A 268 11.79 3.35 -8.89
N LEU A 269 11.50 3.20 -10.19
CA LEU A 269 11.62 1.96 -10.93
C LEU A 269 13.05 1.42 -10.98
N ILE A 270 13.99 2.25 -11.41
CA ILE A 270 15.40 1.84 -11.52
C ILE A 270 15.95 1.49 -10.14
N MET A 271 15.62 2.30 -9.13
CA MET A 271 16.05 2.05 -7.75
C MET A 271 15.51 0.73 -7.20
N ASP A 272 14.22 0.45 -7.35
CA ASP A 272 13.62 -0.81 -6.91
C ASP A 272 14.25 -2.01 -7.65
N LEU A 273 14.51 -1.88 -8.96
CA LEU A 273 15.15 -2.94 -9.75
C LEU A 273 16.56 -3.26 -9.21
N ILE A 274 17.40 -2.24 -9.00
CA ILE A 274 18.76 -2.42 -8.48
C ILE A 274 18.72 -2.99 -7.06
N ALA A 275 17.94 -2.38 -6.17
CA ALA A 275 17.88 -2.79 -4.77
C ALA A 275 17.37 -4.23 -4.61
N VAL A 276 16.31 -4.60 -5.34
CA VAL A 276 15.69 -5.92 -5.20
C VAL A 276 16.51 -7.00 -5.90
N TYR A 277 16.92 -6.77 -7.14
CA TYR A 277 17.51 -7.81 -8.00
C TYR A 277 19.04 -7.81 -8.04
N ALA A 278 19.70 -6.66 -7.90
CA ALA A 278 21.16 -6.60 -7.91
C ALA A 278 21.77 -6.70 -6.50
N ILE A 279 21.00 -6.38 -5.45
CA ILE A 279 21.48 -6.39 -4.07
C ILE A 279 20.74 -7.46 -3.25
N GLY A 280 19.43 -7.28 -3.02
CA GLY A 280 18.68 -8.14 -2.10
C GLY A 280 18.66 -9.61 -2.52
N LEU A 281 18.40 -9.89 -3.81
CA LEU A 281 18.29 -11.26 -4.31
C LEU A 281 19.64 -12.01 -4.30
N PRO A 282 20.75 -11.45 -4.83
CA PRO A 282 22.06 -12.09 -4.75
C PRO A 282 22.52 -12.30 -3.30
N LEU A 283 22.36 -11.30 -2.43
CA LEU A 283 22.74 -11.43 -1.02
C LEU A 283 21.90 -12.49 -0.29
N GLY A 284 20.61 -12.61 -0.60
CA GLY A 284 19.75 -13.66 -0.08
C GLY A 284 20.20 -15.06 -0.52
N ILE A 285 20.53 -15.23 -1.81
CA ILE A 285 21.00 -16.50 -2.36
C ILE A 285 22.37 -16.87 -1.77
N LEU A 286 23.31 -15.93 -1.71
CA LEU A 286 24.62 -16.15 -1.11
C LEU A 286 24.52 -16.50 0.38
N GLY A 287 23.70 -15.76 1.13
CA GLY A 287 23.44 -16.03 2.54
C GLY A 287 22.85 -17.42 2.80
N GLN A 288 21.89 -17.83 1.95
CA GLN A 288 21.21 -19.11 2.10
C GLN A 288 22.05 -20.30 1.59
N SER A 289 22.71 -20.18 0.44
CA SER A 289 23.34 -21.31 -0.27
C SER A 289 24.84 -21.44 -0.01
N VAL A 290 25.56 -20.32 0.14
CA VAL A 290 27.02 -20.31 0.25
C VAL A 290 27.45 -20.22 1.71
N TRP A 291 26.88 -19.26 2.45
CA TRP A 291 27.27 -18.99 3.84
C TRP A 291 26.47 -19.78 4.87
N ASN A 292 25.39 -20.45 4.47
CA ASN A 292 24.52 -21.23 5.35
C ASN A 292 24.09 -20.47 6.62
N TYR A 293 23.77 -19.19 6.46
CA TYR A 293 23.32 -18.35 7.58
C TYR A 293 21.94 -18.77 8.09
N SER A 294 21.69 -18.43 9.37
CA SER A 294 20.37 -18.58 9.97
C SER A 294 19.32 -17.73 9.24
N ALA A 295 18.04 -18.05 9.43
CA ALA A 295 16.92 -17.30 8.83
C ALA A 295 17.01 -15.79 9.11
N ALA A 296 17.38 -15.40 10.33
CA ALA A 296 17.58 -13.99 10.71
C ALA A 296 18.74 -13.35 9.94
N GLY A 297 19.85 -14.07 9.75
CA GLY A 297 21.00 -13.60 8.97
C GLY A 297 20.67 -13.40 7.49
N VAL A 298 19.97 -14.35 6.87
CA VAL A 298 19.51 -14.22 5.47
C VAL A 298 18.52 -13.06 5.34
N PHE A 299 17.59 -12.92 6.29
CA PHE A 299 16.65 -11.79 6.30
C PHE A 299 17.38 -10.45 6.47
N ALA A 300 18.41 -10.36 7.31
CA ALA A 300 19.23 -9.16 7.46
C ALA A 300 19.96 -8.79 6.17
N LEU A 301 20.54 -9.77 5.48
CA LEU A 301 21.20 -9.58 4.19
C LEU A 301 20.24 -9.07 3.11
N ILE A 302 19.04 -9.65 3.01
CA ILE A 302 18.01 -9.18 2.08
C ILE A 302 17.56 -7.76 2.44
N THR A 303 17.44 -7.45 3.74
CA THR A 303 16.98 -6.15 4.24
C THR A 303 18.06 -5.06 4.09
N LEU A 304 19.32 -5.41 3.87
CA LEU A 304 20.39 -4.45 3.59
C LEU A 304 20.09 -3.57 2.36
N GLN A 305 19.27 -4.06 1.42
CA GLN A 305 18.78 -3.26 0.31
C GLN A 305 18.03 -1.99 0.75
N GLU A 306 17.41 -1.99 1.94
CA GLU A 306 16.71 -0.83 2.49
C GLU A 306 17.68 0.29 2.86
N VAL A 307 18.90 -0.05 3.31
CA VAL A 307 19.96 0.93 3.57
C VAL A 307 20.38 1.59 2.25
N PHE A 308 20.56 0.78 1.20
CA PHE A 308 20.89 1.27 -0.13
C PHE A 308 19.79 2.19 -0.69
N LYS A 309 18.52 1.78 -0.59
CA LYS A 309 17.38 2.62 -0.98
C LYS A 309 17.35 3.92 -0.18
N ALA A 310 17.59 3.88 1.12
CA ALA A 310 17.55 5.06 1.97
C ALA A 310 18.64 6.07 1.58
N ALA A 311 19.86 5.60 1.30
CA ALA A 311 20.95 6.46 0.83
C ALA A 311 20.59 7.13 -0.51
N LEU A 312 20.10 6.36 -1.49
CA LEU A 312 19.69 6.91 -2.79
C LEU A 312 18.49 7.85 -2.70
N CYS A 313 17.50 7.50 -1.88
CA CYS A 313 16.33 8.36 -1.63
C CYS A 313 16.78 9.68 -1.00
N PHE A 314 17.67 9.65 0.00
CA PHE A 314 18.16 10.85 0.65
C PHE A 314 18.96 11.74 -0.32
N GLN A 315 19.87 11.15 -1.10
CA GLN A 315 20.63 11.88 -2.12
C GLN A 315 19.70 12.48 -3.19
N ARG A 316 18.74 11.69 -3.69
CA ARG A 316 17.79 12.16 -4.70
C ARG A 316 16.92 13.28 -4.16
N PHE A 317 16.46 13.16 -2.91
CA PHE A 317 15.68 14.20 -2.22
C PHE A 317 16.44 15.53 -2.19
N LEU A 318 17.71 15.52 -1.75
CA LEU A 318 18.56 16.72 -1.69
C LEU A 318 18.84 17.34 -3.07
N SER A 319 18.92 16.51 -4.11
CA SER A 319 19.17 16.99 -5.47
C SER A 319 18.04 17.84 -6.07
N LYS A 320 16.83 17.82 -5.48
CA LYS A 320 15.59 18.46 -5.98
C LYS A 320 15.14 18.06 -7.39
N ARG A 321 15.89 17.21 -8.10
CA ARG A 321 15.56 16.70 -9.45
C ARG A 321 14.28 15.87 -9.52
N TRP A 322 13.73 15.52 -8.36
CA TRP A 322 12.47 14.80 -8.25
C TRP A 322 11.24 15.70 -8.38
N ILE A 323 11.40 17.03 -8.34
CA ILE A 323 10.31 18.00 -8.44
C ILE A 323 10.03 18.26 -9.92
N ASN A 324 9.14 17.48 -10.53
CA ASN A 324 8.73 17.67 -11.91
C ASN A 324 7.29 18.20 -11.98
N ASN A 325 7.11 19.41 -12.49
CA ASN A 325 5.78 19.96 -12.72
C ASN A 325 5.17 19.40 -14.01
N LEU A 326 4.27 18.42 -13.87
CA LEU A 326 3.57 17.78 -14.98
C LEU A 326 2.44 18.65 -15.58
N ILE A 327 2.08 19.77 -14.93
CA ILE A 327 0.97 20.64 -15.35
C ILE A 327 1.37 21.61 -16.47
N ASN A 328 2.63 22.07 -16.50
CA ASN A 328 3.10 23.04 -17.50
C ASN A 328 3.00 22.57 -18.95
N ASP A 329 2.80 21.27 -19.20
CA ASP A 329 2.51 20.74 -20.53
C ASP A 329 1.04 20.98 -20.98
N PHE A 330 0.11 21.21 -20.06
CA PHE A 330 -1.31 21.45 -20.35
C PHE A 330 -1.59 22.91 -20.75
N THR A 331 -0.84 23.88 -20.22
CA THR A 331 -1.05 25.32 -20.47
C THR A 331 -0.60 25.79 -21.86
N ARG A 332 0.01 24.94 -22.69
CA ARG A 332 0.37 25.29 -24.08
C ARG A 332 -0.79 25.28 -25.08
N LYS A 333 -1.98 24.82 -24.71
CA LYS A 333 -3.19 25.09 -25.49
C LYS A 333 -4.22 25.76 -24.57
N PRO A 334 -4.56 27.05 -24.77
CA PRO A 334 -5.67 27.63 -24.05
C PRO A 334 -6.91 26.78 -24.31
N LEU A 335 -7.59 26.37 -23.23
CA LEU A 335 -8.94 25.87 -23.32
C LEU A 335 -9.77 27.04 -23.85
N VAL A 336 -10.03 27.02 -25.17
CA VAL A 336 -11.00 27.91 -25.79
C VAL A 336 -12.35 27.49 -25.24
N VAL A 337 -12.77 28.15 -24.16
CA VAL A 337 -14.16 28.15 -23.75
C VAL A 337 -14.87 28.97 -24.83
N SER A 338 -15.55 28.29 -25.75
CA SER A 338 -16.50 28.96 -26.64
C SER A 338 -17.70 29.37 -25.79
N ASP A 339 -17.96 30.67 -25.73
CA ASP A 339 -19.18 31.28 -25.19
C ASP A 339 -20.47 30.65 -25.76
#